data_AF-A0A6J4K9Y2-F1
#
_entry.id   AF-A0A6J4K9Y2-F1
#
_cell.length_a   1.000
_cell.length_b   1.000
_cell.length_c   1.000
_cell.angle_alpha   90.00
_cell.angle_beta   90.00
_cell.angle_gamma   90.00
#
_symmetry.space_group_name_H-M   'P 1'
#
loop_
_entity.id
_entity.type
_entity.pdbx_description
1 polymer ?
#
loop_
_entity_poly.entity_id
_entity_poly.type
_entity_poly.pdbx_seq_one_letter_code
_entity_poly.pdbx_strand_id
1 'polypeptide(L)'
;MRLRSLLSLSGAAALAACASSSSAARSPESSPAPAQSTDAPTGAAPSSAAAPMWQGDIRPESGTRVGGTVMVMPGADGRTTATVTLTGAPANGTHPWHVHSGTCAEKGPIVGPPAAYTPLTTDATGAARLEATLPFATPASGSYSVNVHMSPTQMGMIVGCADLKTS
;
A
#
# COMPACT_ATOMS: atom_id res chain seq x y z
N MET A 1 -11.12 -39.26 16.06
CA MET A 1 -10.70 -39.04 17.46
C MET A 1 -11.38 -37.78 17.97
N ARG A 2 -12.35 -37.90 18.89
CA ARG A 2 -12.98 -36.75 19.57
C ARG A 2 -12.34 -36.62 20.95
N LEU A 3 -11.74 -35.48 21.26
CA LEU A 3 -11.13 -35.23 22.57
C LEU A 3 -11.76 -33.99 23.26
N ARG A 4 -12.64 -34.33 24.23
CA ARG A 4 -12.82 -33.78 25.58
C ARG A 4 -12.66 -32.26 25.82
N SER A 5 -13.81 -31.61 25.91
CA SER A 5 -14.37 -30.79 27.01
C SER A 5 -13.50 -30.35 28.21
N LEU A 6 -13.72 -29.09 28.64
CA LEU A 6 -13.89 -28.52 30.01
C LEU A 6 -13.16 -27.16 30.12
N LEU A 7 -13.83 -25.99 30.12
CA LEU A 7 -14.67 -25.34 31.15
C LEU A 7 -13.89 -24.84 32.38
N SER A 8 -13.66 -23.52 32.49
CA SER A 8 -13.45 -22.71 33.72
C SER A 8 -12.83 -21.35 33.34
N LEU A 9 -13.06 -20.19 33.95
CA LEU A 9 -13.92 -19.74 35.05
C LEU A 9 -13.97 -18.19 34.95
N SER A 10 -15.06 -17.62 35.45
CA SER A 10 -15.36 -16.19 35.58
C SER A 10 -14.34 -15.36 36.39
N GLY A 11 -14.30 -14.05 36.13
CA GLY A 11 -13.75 -13.05 37.04
C GLY A 11 -14.29 -11.65 36.71
N ALA A 12 -15.15 -11.12 37.57
CA ALA A 12 -15.82 -9.82 37.44
C ALA A 12 -15.36 -8.85 38.55
N ALA A 13 -15.61 -7.55 38.31
CA ALA A 13 -15.75 -6.46 39.29
C ALA A 13 -14.40 -5.91 39.87
N ALA A 14 -14.23 -4.65 40.28
CA ALA A 14 -15.11 -3.51 40.49
C ALA A 14 -14.25 -2.21 40.63
N LEU A 15 -14.86 -1.08 40.27
CA LEU A 15 -14.82 0.27 40.87
C LEU A 15 -13.56 0.80 41.59
N ALA A 16 -13.14 2.01 41.19
CA ALA A 16 -12.90 3.11 42.12
C ALA A 16 -13.22 4.46 41.47
N ALA A 17 -14.17 5.17 42.06
CA ALA A 17 -14.52 6.55 41.79
C ALA A 17 -14.07 7.41 42.97
N CYS A 18 -13.56 8.61 42.74
CA CYS A 18 -13.97 9.83 43.45
C CYS A 18 -13.30 11.06 42.80
N ALA A 19 -14.06 12.14 42.81
CA ALA A 19 -13.80 13.42 42.19
C ALA A 19 -13.47 14.49 43.23
N SER A 20 -12.99 15.65 42.75
CA SER A 20 -13.20 17.00 43.30
C SER A 20 -12.49 17.35 44.63
N SER A 21 -12.06 18.57 44.97
CA SER A 21 -11.97 19.89 44.32
C SER A 21 -11.24 20.87 45.29
N SER A 22 -10.57 21.88 44.72
CA SER A 22 -10.47 23.30 45.16
C SER A 22 -9.73 23.73 46.44
N SER A 23 -8.79 24.67 46.27
CA SER A 23 -8.71 26.01 46.92
C SER A 23 -7.63 26.84 46.19
N ALA A 24 -7.95 27.93 45.45
CA ALA A 24 -8.04 29.32 45.91
C ALA A 24 -6.87 29.75 46.80
N ALA A 25 -6.16 30.87 46.65
CA ALA A 25 -6.15 32.02 45.75
C ALA A 25 -4.89 32.84 46.12
N ARG A 26 -4.36 33.68 45.21
CA ARG A 26 -3.90 35.07 45.47
C ARG A 26 -2.97 35.56 44.34
N SER A 27 -3.47 36.54 43.59
CA SER A 27 -2.67 37.60 42.95
C SER A 27 -2.60 38.79 43.92
N PRO A 28 -1.63 39.73 43.78
CA PRO A 28 -1.76 40.78 42.77
C PRO A 28 -0.46 41.20 42.03
N GLU A 29 -0.68 41.51 40.75
CA GLU A 29 -0.10 42.55 39.86
C GLU A 29 1.17 43.32 40.25
N SER A 30 2.14 43.40 39.31
CA SER A 30 2.87 44.63 38.95
C SER A 30 3.54 44.50 37.58
N SER A 31 3.14 45.34 36.62
CA SER A 31 3.74 45.59 35.28
C SER A 31 4.49 46.95 35.33
N PRO A 32 5.39 47.37 34.38
CA PRO A 32 5.42 47.02 32.95
C PRO A 32 6.79 46.92 32.18
N ALA A 33 6.70 46.29 30.99
CA ALA A 33 7.43 46.52 29.70
C ALA A 33 8.96 46.21 29.57
N PRO A 34 9.51 46.14 28.33
CA PRO A 34 9.38 45.05 27.38
C PRO A 34 10.74 44.45 26.98
N ALA A 35 10.85 43.13 26.86
CA ALA A 35 11.98 42.49 26.18
C ALA A 35 11.44 41.49 25.16
N GLN A 36 11.52 41.89 23.89
CA GLN A 36 11.39 41.01 22.74
C GLN A 36 12.43 39.90 22.88
N SER A 37 11.98 38.68 23.14
CA SER A 37 12.77 37.48 22.93
C SER A 37 12.00 36.63 21.93
N THR A 38 12.55 36.56 20.73
CA THR A 38 12.08 35.73 19.64
C THR A 38 12.38 34.27 19.97
N ASP A 39 11.48 33.62 20.71
CA ASP A 39 11.44 32.16 20.74
C ASP A 39 10.87 31.68 19.41
N ALA A 40 11.78 31.37 18.48
CA ALA A 40 11.47 30.59 17.31
C ALA A 40 11.08 29.17 17.75
N PRO A 41 9.89 28.64 17.41
CA PRO A 41 9.64 27.22 17.56
C PRO A 41 10.49 26.48 16.51
N THR A 42 11.69 26.06 16.90
CA THR A 42 12.43 25.03 16.17
C THR A 42 11.76 23.71 16.48
N GLY A 43 10.81 23.33 15.63
CA GLY A 43 10.03 22.12 15.80
C GLY A 43 9.08 21.88 14.64
N ALA A 44 9.50 22.21 13.41
CA ALA A 44 8.85 21.63 12.25
C ALA A 44 9.15 20.13 12.27
N ALA A 45 8.19 19.34 12.76
CA ALA A 45 8.17 17.90 12.52
C ALA A 45 8.42 17.66 11.03
N PRO A 46 9.22 16.66 10.63
CA PRO A 46 9.36 16.35 9.22
C PRO A 46 7.95 16.05 8.70
N SER A 47 7.47 16.90 7.78
CA SER A 47 6.33 16.59 6.95
C SER A 47 6.64 15.22 6.36
N SER A 48 5.92 14.18 6.78
CA SER A 48 6.06 12.86 6.17
C SER A 48 5.72 13.08 4.70
N ALA A 49 6.75 13.11 3.85
CA ALA A 49 6.55 13.21 2.43
C ALA A 49 5.59 12.08 2.06
N ALA A 50 4.43 12.43 1.50
CA ALA A 50 3.48 11.44 1.03
C ALA A 50 4.23 10.49 0.09
N ALA A 51 4.06 9.19 0.27
CA ALA A 51 4.71 8.22 -0.60
C ALA A 51 4.34 8.52 -2.07
N PRO A 52 5.32 8.44 -2.99
CA PRO A 52 5.10 8.86 -4.37
C PRO A 52 4.13 7.91 -5.06
N MET A 53 3.45 8.44 -6.06
CA MET A 53 2.78 7.61 -7.06
C MET A 53 3.83 7.05 -8.01
N TRP A 54 3.69 5.79 -8.35
CA TRP A 54 4.52 5.07 -9.30
C TRP A 54 3.71 4.72 -10.54
N GLN A 55 4.31 4.83 -11.72
CA GLN A 55 3.63 4.51 -12.97
C GLN A 55 4.59 3.89 -13.99
N GLY A 56 4.03 3.12 -14.93
CA GLY A 56 4.80 2.50 -16.00
C GLY A 56 3.93 2.06 -17.18
N ASP A 57 4.55 1.96 -18.34
CA ASP A 57 3.96 1.35 -19.52
C ASP A 57 4.28 -0.14 -19.53
N ILE A 58 3.26 -0.98 -19.64
CA ILE A 58 3.44 -2.42 -19.83
C ILE A 58 3.89 -2.64 -21.27
N ARG A 59 5.09 -3.20 -21.43
CA ARG A 59 5.69 -3.54 -22.71
C ARG A 59 5.59 -5.04 -22.96
N PRO A 60 5.40 -5.48 -24.23
CA PRO A 60 5.31 -6.89 -24.55
C PRO A 60 6.59 -7.65 -24.23
N GLU A 61 6.43 -8.82 -23.63
CA GLU A 61 7.49 -9.79 -23.34
C GLU A 61 7.20 -11.10 -24.06
N SER A 62 8.21 -11.98 -24.14
CA SER A 62 8.07 -13.33 -24.71
C SER A 62 7.46 -13.38 -26.13
N GLY A 63 7.71 -12.34 -26.95
CA GLY A 63 7.21 -12.25 -28.32
C GLY A 63 5.71 -11.99 -28.44
N THR A 64 5.05 -11.56 -27.37
CA THR A 64 3.61 -11.27 -27.35
C THR A 64 3.31 -9.86 -27.89
N ARG A 65 2.04 -9.44 -27.77
CA ARG A 65 1.58 -8.07 -28.05
C ARG A 65 0.96 -7.41 -26.82
N VAL A 66 1.13 -8.02 -25.63
CA VAL A 66 0.48 -7.56 -24.40
C VAL A 66 1.09 -6.23 -23.99
N GLY A 67 0.25 -5.21 -23.88
CA GLY A 67 0.66 -3.88 -23.46
C GLY A 67 -0.38 -3.23 -22.56
N GLY A 68 -0.10 -2.00 -22.15
CA GLY A 68 -1.02 -1.24 -21.32
C GLY A 68 -0.28 -0.31 -20.37
N THR A 69 -0.92 0.01 -19.24
CA THR A 69 -0.37 0.92 -18.24
C THR A 69 -0.65 0.41 -16.84
N VAL A 70 0.21 0.83 -15.91
CA VAL A 70 0.03 0.57 -14.48
C VAL A 70 0.32 1.82 -13.68
N MET A 71 -0.47 2.03 -12.63
CA MET A 71 -0.30 3.06 -11.62
C MET A 71 -0.37 2.39 -10.25
N VAL A 72 0.55 2.75 -9.34
CA VAL A 72 0.65 2.23 -7.98
C VAL A 72 0.80 3.43 -7.05
N MET A 73 -0.09 3.58 -6.07
CA MET A 73 -0.13 4.75 -5.20
C MET A 73 -0.50 4.38 -3.77
N PRO A 74 -0.20 5.26 -2.79
CA PRO A 74 -0.66 5.05 -1.42
C PRO A 74 -2.19 4.95 -1.36
N GLY A 75 -2.66 3.92 -0.65
CA GLY A 75 -4.06 3.73 -0.29
C GLY A 75 -4.29 4.05 1.20
N ALA A 76 -5.53 3.80 1.66
CA ALA A 76 -5.87 3.93 3.08
C ALA A 76 -5.15 2.89 3.95
N ASP A 77 -5.01 3.18 5.25
CA ASP A 77 -4.51 2.26 6.27
C ASP A 77 -3.13 1.64 5.96
N GLY A 78 -2.24 2.42 5.33
CA GLY A 78 -0.89 1.97 4.98
C GLY A 78 -0.88 0.87 3.90
N ARG A 79 -1.93 0.78 3.09
CA ARG A 79 -2.02 -0.13 1.94
C ARG A 79 -1.60 0.57 0.66
N THR A 80 -1.52 -0.20 -0.41
CA THR A 80 -1.20 0.28 -1.76
C THR A 80 -2.41 0.06 -2.66
N THR A 81 -2.79 1.06 -3.43
CA THR A 81 -3.77 0.91 -4.52
C THR A 81 -3.01 0.79 -5.84
N ALA A 82 -3.34 -0.23 -6.63
CA ALA A 82 -2.75 -0.45 -7.93
C ALA A 82 -3.85 -0.54 -9.00
N THR A 83 -3.72 0.26 -10.06
CA THR A 83 -4.60 0.23 -11.21
C THR A 83 -3.82 -0.29 -12.41
N VAL A 84 -4.30 -1.37 -13.02
CA VAL A 84 -3.68 -2.01 -14.19
C VAL A 84 -4.67 -1.99 -15.34
N THR A 85 -4.21 -1.55 -16.50
CA THR A 85 -4.95 -1.65 -17.77
C THR A 85 -4.14 -2.48 -18.74
N LEU A 86 -4.78 -3.42 -19.42
CA LEU A 86 -4.17 -4.32 -20.39
C LEU A 86 -4.89 -4.27 -21.72
N THR A 87 -4.12 -4.47 -22.80
CA THR A 87 -4.60 -4.71 -24.16
C THR A 87 -3.72 -5.75 -24.85
N GLY A 88 -4.24 -6.39 -25.90
CA GLY A 88 -3.47 -7.34 -26.70
C GLY A 88 -3.15 -8.67 -26.02
N ALA A 89 -3.79 -8.96 -24.88
CA ALA A 89 -3.73 -10.25 -24.21
C ALA A 89 -4.69 -11.27 -24.86
N PRO A 90 -4.50 -12.58 -24.62
CA PRO A 90 -5.49 -13.59 -25.01
C PRO A 90 -6.91 -13.20 -24.58
N ALA A 91 -7.87 -13.32 -25.50
CA ALA A 91 -9.26 -13.01 -25.23
C ALA A 91 -9.86 -13.97 -24.20
N ASN A 92 -10.72 -13.45 -23.31
CA ASN A 92 -11.35 -14.22 -22.22
C ASN A 92 -10.35 -14.98 -21.35
N GLY A 93 -9.14 -14.44 -21.20
CA GLY A 93 -8.04 -15.03 -20.45
C GLY A 93 -8.00 -14.57 -18.99
N THR A 94 -7.33 -15.36 -18.16
CA THR A 94 -6.99 -15.00 -16.78
C THR A 94 -5.48 -14.84 -16.67
N HIS A 95 -5.05 -13.64 -16.28
CA HIS A 95 -3.64 -13.25 -16.25
C HIS A 95 -3.25 -12.84 -14.82
N PRO A 96 -2.54 -13.71 -14.08
CA PRO A 96 -1.90 -13.31 -12.83
C PRO A 96 -0.93 -12.17 -13.09
N TRP A 97 -0.75 -11.29 -12.11
CA TRP A 97 0.18 -10.17 -12.19
C TRP A 97 0.69 -9.84 -10.80
N HIS A 98 1.88 -9.26 -10.72
CA HIS A 98 2.49 -8.91 -9.43
C HIS A 98 3.34 -7.64 -9.55
N VAL A 99 3.50 -6.93 -8.43
CA VAL A 99 4.57 -5.94 -8.28
C VAL A 99 5.81 -6.69 -7.79
N HIS A 100 6.95 -6.42 -8.41
CA HIS A 100 8.25 -6.97 -8.06
C HIS A 100 9.20 -5.84 -7.62
N SER A 101 10.12 -6.15 -6.70
CA SER A 101 11.27 -5.28 -6.48
C SER A 101 12.29 -5.44 -7.61
N GLY A 102 12.96 -4.37 -7.99
CA GLY A 102 13.88 -4.32 -9.12
C GLY A 102 13.20 -3.96 -10.43
N THR A 103 13.96 -4.03 -11.51
CA THR A 103 13.48 -3.78 -12.88
C THR A 103 12.95 -5.05 -13.55
N CYS A 104 12.27 -4.89 -14.68
CA CYS A 104 11.87 -5.98 -15.57
C CYS A 104 13.04 -6.90 -15.96
N ALA A 105 14.24 -6.33 -16.11
CA ALA A 105 15.45 -7.08 -16.43
C ALA A 105 15.98 -7.89 -15.22
N GLU A 106 15.86 -7.34 -14.01
CA GLU A 106 16.38 -7.95 -12.78
C GLU A 106 15.50 -9.09 -12.25
N LYS A 107 14.18 -9.04 -12.51
CA LYS A 107 13.21 -10.08 -12.09
C LYS A 107 13.28 -10.42 -10.60
N GLY A 108 13.31 -9.39 -9.74
CA GLY A 108 13.38 -9.58 -8.30
C GLY A 108 12.11 -10.21 -7.69
N PRO A 109 12.08 -10.42 -6.36
CA PRO A 109 10.96 -11.06 -5.69
C PRO A 109 9.66 -10.24 -5.74
N ILE A 110 8.52 -10.92 -5.54
CA ILE A 110 7.20 -10.30 -5.42
C ILE A 110 7.15 -9.44 -4.14
N VAL A 111 6.57 -8.25 -4.25
CA VAL A 111 6.31 -7.37 -3.11
C VAL A 111 4.99 -7.78 -2.45
N GLY A 112 5.04 -8.17 -1.18
CA GLY A 112 3.85 -8.61 -0.45
C GLY A 112 3.38 -10.03 -0.80
N PRO A 113 2.21 -10.45 -0.29
CA PRO A 113 1.72 -11.82 -0.47
C PRO A 113 1.19 -12.05 -1.90
N PRO A 114 1.67 -13.07 -2.65
CA PRO A 114 1.21 -13.34 -4.01
C PRO A 114 -0.31 -13.57 -4.10
N ALA A 115 -0.92 -14.20 -3.08
CA ALA A 115 -2.35 -14.46 -3.03
C ALA A 115 -3.22 -13.19 -2.89
N ALA A 116 -2.63 -12.03 -2.58
CA ALA A 116 -3.35 -10.76 -2.51
C ALA A 116 -3.60 -10.14 -3.90
N TYR A 117 -2.95 -10.65 -4.94
CA TYR A 117 -3.11 -10.17 -6.31
C TYR A 117 -4.25 -10.89 -7.01
N THR A 118 -5.41 -10.24 -7.08
CA THR A 118 -6.51 -10.71 -7.92
C THR A 118 -6.07 -10.72 -9.38
N PRO A 119 -6.18 -11.84 -10.12
CA PRO A 119 -5.80 -11.90 -11.52
C PRO A 119 -6.61 -10.94 -12.41
N LEU A 120 -5.98 -10.45 -13.48
CA LEU A 120 -6.66 -9.71 -14.54
C LEU A 120 -7.49 -10.68 -15.37
N THR A 121 -8.76 -10.33 -15.65
CA THR A 121 -9.62 -11.09 -16.57
C THR A 121 -9.88 -10.24 -17.80
N THR A 122 -9.50 -10.74 -18.97
CA THR A 122 -9.67 -10.02 -20.23
C THR A 122 -11.03 -10.28 -20.85
N ASP A 123 -11.53 -9.31 -21.60
CA ASP A 123 -12.74 -9.44 -22.40
C ASP A 123 -12.47 -10.17 -23.73
N ALA A 124 -13.49 -10.25 -24.59
CA ALA A 124 -13.41 -10.87 -25.91
C ALA A 124 -12.43 -10.17 -26.87
N THR A 125 -11.99 -8.95 -26.56
CA THR A 125 -11.00 -8.18 -27.33
C THR A 125 -9.58 -8.32 -26.79
N GLY A 126 -9.41 -9.01 -25.65
CA GLY A 126 -8.11 -9.12 -24.98
C GLY A 126 -7.76 -7.90 -24.13
N ALA A 127 -8.75 -7.09 -23.75
CA ALA A 127 -8.58 -5.93 -22.89
C ALA A 127 -9.02 -6.22 -21.45
N ALA A 128 -8.35 -5.62 -20.46
CA ALA A 128 -8.75 -5.70 -19.06
C ALA A 128 -8.45 -4.40 -18.32
N ARG A 129 -9.23 -4.11 -17.28
CA ARG A 129 -8.90 -3.09 -16.27
C ARG A 129 -9.21 -3.62 -14.88
N LEU A 130 -8.28 -3.44 -13.96
CA LEU A 130 -8.42 -3.84 -12.57
C LEU A 130 -7.89 -2.73 -11.66
N GLU A 131 -8.59 -2.49 -10.56
CA GLU A 131 -8.06 -1.79 -9.40
C GLU A 131 -7.95 -2.79 -8.24
N ALA A 132 -6.78 -2.85 -7.60
CA ALA A 132 -6.50 -3.77 -6.51
C ALA A 132 -5.95 -3.01 -5.30
N THR A 133 -6.40 -3.41 -4.12
CA THR A 133 -5.82 -2.97 -2.84
C THR A 133 -4.85 -4.04 -2.33
N LEU A 134 -3.57 -3.69 -2.25
CA LEU A 134 -2.48 -4.58 -1.88
C LEU A 134 -2.05 -4.34 -0.42
N PRO A 135 -1.77 -5.40 0.36
CA PRO A 135 -1.55 -5.31 1.80
C PRO A 135 -0.09 -4.97 2.15
N PHE A 136 0.45 -3.92 1.52
CA PHE A 136 1.76 -3.36 1.86
C PHE A 136 1.76 -1.85 1.68
N ALA A 137 2.63 -1.16 2.41
CA ALA A 137 2.81 0.28 2.29
C ALA A 137 3.56 0.62 1.00
N THR A 138 3.07 1.62 0.27
CA THR A 138 3.70 2.04 -0.99
C THR A 138 5.13 2.52 -0.72
N PRO A 139 6.14 1.97 -1.42
CA PRO A 139 7.52 2.36 -1.19
C PRO A 139 7.79 3.81 -1.55
N ALA A 140 8.62 4.48 -0.73
CA ALA A 140 9.04 5.86 -0.98
C ALA A 140 10.16 5.98 -2.02
N SER A 141 10.95 4.91 -2.21
CA SER A 141 12.09 4.86 -3.12
C SER A 141 12.41 3.41 -3.50
N GLY A 142 13.31 3.26 -4.48
CA GLY A 142 13.76 1.98 -4.99
C GLY A 142 13.45 1.82 -6.48
N SER A 143 13.61 0.59 -6.96
CA SER A 143 13.21 0.18 -8.30
C SER A 143 12.15 -0.90 -8.17
N TYR A 144 11.09 -0.78 -8.96
CA TYR A 144 9.98 -1.73 -8.95
C TYR A 144 9.52 -1.98 -10.37
N SER A 145 8.97 -3.16 -10.61
CA SER A 145 8.35 -3.52 -11.87
C SER A 145 6.99 -4.18 -11.64
N VAL A 146 6.19 -4.26 -12.70
CA VAL A 146 4.97 -5.05 -12.71
C VAL A 146 5.07 -6.10 -13.80
N ASN A 147 4.90 -7.35 -13.42
CA ASN A 147 4.92 -8.48 -14.33
C ASN A 147 3.49 -8.97 -14.55
N VAL A 148 3.17 -9.32 -15.80
CA VAL A 148 1.91 -9.97 -16.19
C VAL A 148 2.24 -11.36 -16.72
N HIS A 149 1.59 -12.38 -16.18
CA HIS A 149 1.83 -13.78 -16.50
C HIS A 149 0.83 -14.29 -17.57
N MET A 150 1.24 -15.31 -18.33
CA MET A 150 0.41 -15.87 -19.40
C MET A 150 -0.91 -16.48 -18.88
N SER A 151 -0.85 -17.29 -17.84
CA SER A 151 -2.02 -17.94 -17.24
C SER A 151 -1.68 -18.51 -15.85
N PRO A 152 -2.68 -18.88 -15.02
CA PRO A 152 -2.42 -19.52 -13.73
C PRO A 152 -1.61 -20.82 -13.82
N THR A 153 -1.68 -21.51 -14.97
CA THR A 153 -0.92 -22.73 -15.24
C THR A 153 0.43 -22.48 -15.92
N GLN A 154 0.72 -21.25 -16.34
CA GLN A 154 1.97 -20.85 -17.02
C GLN A 154 2.62 -19.63 -16.36
N MET A 155 2.79 -19.70 -15.04
CA MET A 155 3.38 -18.62 -14.23
C MET A 155 4.80 -18.24 -14.64
N GLY A 156 5.57 -19.14 -15.27
CA GLY A 156 6.93 -18.82 -15.75
C GLY A 156 6.97 -17.92 -17.00
N MET A 157 5.87 -17.79 -17.73
CA MET A 157 5.81 -17.02 -18.96
C MET A 157 5.30 -15.61 -18.67
N ILE A 158 6.21 -14.64 -18.65
CA ILE A 158 5.87 -13.22 -18.54
C ILE A 158 5.49 -12.71 -19.93
N VAL A 159 4.27 -12.22 -20.06
CA VAL A 159 3.71 -11.73 -21.33
C VAL A 159 3.78 -10.21 -21.44
N GLY A 160 3.85 -9.50 -20.31
CA GLY A 160 4.13 -8.07 -20.31
C GLY A 160 4.85 -7.65 -19.04
N CYS A 161 5.68 -6.62 -19.15
CA CYS A 161 6.36 -6.04 -18.01
C CYS A 161 6.42 -4.51 -18.08
N ALA A 162 6.29 -3.84 -16.93
CA ALA A 162 6.47 -2.39 -16.80
C ALA A 162 7.52 -2.08 -15.74
N ASP A 163 8.57 -1.32 -16.09
CA ASP A 163 9.40 -0.64 -15.09
C ASP A 163 8.62 0.54 -14.53
N LEU A 164 8.58 0.65 -13.20
CA LEU A 164 7.87 1.72 -12.50
C LEU A 164 8.78 2.89 -12.22
N LYS A 165 8.27 4.10 -12.45
CA LYS A 165 8.92 5.38 -12.14
C LYS A 165 8.00 6.21 -11.26
N THR A 166 8.59 6.93 -10.33
CA THR A 166 7.87 7.91 -9.51
C THR A 166 7.45 9.11 -10.38
N SER A 167 6.22 9.56 -10.23
CA SER A 167 5.67 10.79 -10.83
C SER A 167 5.67 11.95 -9.85
#